data_AF-A0A2V9HMX5-F1
#
_entry.id   AF-A0A2V9HMX5-F1
#
_cell.length_a   1.000
_cell.length_b   1.000
_cell.length_c   1.000
_cell.angle_alpha   90.00
_cell.angle_beta   90.00
_cell.angle_gamma   90.00
#
_symmetry.space_group_name_H-M   'P 1'
#
loop_
_entity.id
_entity.type
_entity.pdbx_description
1 polymer ?
#
loop_
_entity_poly.entity_id
_entity_poly.type
_entity_poly.pdbx_seq_one_letter_code
_entity_poly.pdbx_strand_id
1 'polypeptide(L)'
;MQVKAIACEFPSRVGAPFSRWSVAELGSHVRACGLTASLSDTTIWRWLNEDAIRPWQHCCWIFPRDPHFESKAGRILDLYQRIWKGRKLSANEFVLSADEKTSIQARSRKAQSLSTQPGQPMKIEHEYKRLAAYLAALARCGRDVSSVSTFQRHVQLLKPEVTATMQKEMASSASPFR
;
A
#
# COMPACT_ATOMS: atom_id res chain seq x y z
N MET A 1 -18.78 -4.97 -23.86
CA MET A 1 -18.81 -5.69 -22.56
C MET A 1 -17.40 -5.96 -22.01
N GLN A 2 -16.49 -6.56 -22.78
CA GLN A 2 -15.19 -7.02 -22.24
C GLN A 2 -14.22 -5.92 -21.81
N VAL A 3 -14.15 -4.78 -22.52
CA VAL A 3 -13.32 -3.63 -22.14
C VAL A 3 -13.71 -3.06 -20.77
N LYS A 4 -15.01 -2.96 -20.49
CA LYS A 4 -15.55 -2.46 -19.22
C LYS A 4 -15.22 -3.43 -18.06
N ALA A 5 -15.28 -4.73 -18.30
CA ALA A 5 -14.88 -5.74 -17.31
C ALA A 5 -13.39 -5.63 -16.94
N ILE A 6 -12.50 -5.46 -17.93
CA ILE A 6 -11.06 -5.26 -17.70
C ILE A 6 -10.80 -3.97 -16.91
N ALA A 7 -11.52 -2.90 -17.23
CA ALA A 7 -11.43 -1.62 -16.52
C ALA A 7 -11.80 -1.72 -15.03
N CYS A 8 -12.69 -2.65 -14.68
CA CYS A 8 -13.12 -2.94 -13.31
C CYS A 8 -12.25 -4.00 -12.61
N GLU A 9 -11.15 -4.43 -13.23
CA GLU A 9 -10.22 -5.41 -12.69
C GLU A 9 -8.92 -4.75 -12.21
N PHE A 10 -8.25 -5.35 -11.21
CA PHE A 10 -6.93 -4.87 -10.78
C PHE A 10 -5.86 -5.19 -11.82
N PRO A 11 -5.00 -4.22 -12.21
CA PRO A 11 -3.98 -4.50 -13.21
C PRO A 11 -3.00 -5.62 -12.80
N SER A 12 -2.76 -5.79 -11.50
CA SER A 12 -1.92 -6.88 -10.99
C SER A 12 -2.48 -8.28 -11.29
N ARG A 13 -3.80 -8.42 -11.44
CA ARG A 13 -4.42 -9.72 -11.82
C ARG A 13 -4.20 -10.08 -13.27
N VAL A 14 -3.86 -9.11 -14.12
CA VAL A 14 -3.46 -9.33 -15.53
C VAL A 14 -1.95 -9.21 -15.74
N GLY A 15 -1.16 -9.24 -14.67
CA GLY A 15 0.30 -9.20 -14.72
C GLY A 15 0.91 -7.82 -15.03
N ALA A 16 0.11 -6.75 -14.99
CA ALA A 16 0.61 -5.41 -15.23
C ALA A 16 1.30 -4.83 -13.98
N PRO A 17 2.41 -4.08 -14.14
CA PRO A 17 3.22 -3.58 -13.02
C PRO A 17 2.64 -2.34 -12.33
N PHE A 18 1.57 -1.75 -12.86
CA PHE A 18 0.94 -0.55 -12.32
C PHE A 18 -0.22 -0.88 -11.38
N SER A 19 -0.52 0.05 -10.48
CA SER A 19 -1.57 -0.13 -9.47
C SER A 19 -2.98 0.14 -9.97
N ARG A 20 -3.11 0.86 -11.10
CA ARG A 20 -4.39 1.33 -11.65
C ARG A 20 -4.30 1.48 -13.16
N TRP A 21 -5.44 1.44 -13.83
CA TRP A 21 -5.54 1.71 -15.27
C TRP A 21 -5.62 3.21 -15.55
N SER A 22 -4.71 3.74 -16.35
CA SER A 22 -5.00 4.89 -17.21
C SER A 22 -5.76 4.45 -18.47
N VAL A 23 -6.36 5.41 -19.18
CA VAL A 23 -7.03 5.13 -20.46
C VAL A 23 -6.05 4.55 -21.48
N ALA A 24 -4.83 5.09 -21.54
CA ALA A 24 -3.80 4.65 -22.48
C ALA A 24 -3.28 3.24 -22.17
N GLU A 25 -3.04 2.93 -20.89
CA GLU A 25 -2.64 1.58 -20.46
C GLU A 25 -3.74 0.55 -20.73
N LEU A 26 -5.00 0.91 -20.45
CA LEU A 26 -6.14 0.05 -20.74
C LEU A 26 -6.30 -0.18 -22.24
N GLY A 27 -6.17 0.87 -23.05
CA GLY A 27 -6.20 0.75 -24.51
C GLY A 27 -5.09 -0.13 -25.05
N SER A 28 -3.88 0.02 -24.51
CA SER A 28 -2.72 -0.80 -24.88
C SER A 28 -2.92 -2.27 -24.51
N HIS A 29 -3.47 -2.54 -23.32
CA HIS A 29 -3.78 -3.90 -22.88
C HIS A 29 -4.90 -4.55 -23.71
N VAL A 30 -5.98 -3.81 -23.98
CA VAL A 30 -7.11 -4.30 -24.81
C VAL A 30 -6.64 -4.62 -26.24
N ARG A 31 -5.76 -3.81 -26.83
CA ARG A 31 -5.13 -4.09 -28.12
C ARG A 31 -4.24 -5.34 -28.06
N ALA A 32 -3.42 -5.47 -27.02
CA ALA A 32 -2.55 -6.64 -26.81
C ALA A 32 -3.34 -7.95 -26.62
N CYS A 33 -4.52 -7.90 -25.98
CA CYS A 33 -5.42 -9.04 -25.86
C CYS A 33 -6.16 -9.39 -27.16
N GLY A 34 -5.94 -8.65 -28.27
CA GLY A 34 -6.58 -8.92 -29.56
C GLY A 34 -8.07 -8.62 -29.60
N LEU A 35 -8.63 -7.97 -28.58
CA LEU A 35 -10.07 -7.69 -28.49
C LEU A 35 -10.53 -6.70 -29.57
N THR A 36 -9.67 -5.74 -29.91
CA THR A 36 -9.93 -4.75 -30.96
C THR A 36 -8.63 -4.06 -31.34
N ALA A 37 -8.21 -4.18 -32.61
CA ALA A 37 -6.94 -3.63 -33.09
C ALA A 37 -6.95 -2.11 -33.34
N SER A 38 -8.12 -1.50 -33.55
CA SER A 38 -8.26 -0.12 -34.04
C SER A 38 -8.96 0.86 -33.08
N LEU A 39 -9.22 0.47 -31.84
CA LEU A 39 -9.90 1.37 -30.90
C LEU A 39 -8.98 2.52 -30.48
N SER A 40 -9.51 3.74 -30.60
CA SER A 40 -8.91 4.93 -30.03
C SER A 40 -9.14 4.98 -28.52
N ASP A 41 -8.18 5.54 -27.82
CA ASP A 41 -8.26 5.79 -26.37
C ASP A 41 -9.47 6.69 -26.03
N THR A 42 -9.83 7.62 -26.93
CA THR A 42 -11.03 8.47 -26.81
C THR A 42 -12.33 7.67 -26.84
N THR A 43 -12.40 6.60 -27.64
CA THR A 43 -13.58 5.73 -27.70
C THR A 43 -13.72 4.93 -26.42
N ILE A 44 -12.61 4.40 -25.91
CA ILE A 44 -12.57 3.70 -24.62
C ILE A 44 -13.01 4.64 -23.50
N TRP A 45 -12.46 5.86 -23.45
CA TRP A 45 -12.86 6.85 -22.45
C TRP A 45 -14.36 7.17 -22.51
N ARG A 46 -14.92 7.35 -23.72
CA ARG A 46 -16.36 7.61 -23.90
C ARG A 46 -17.21 6.47 -23.34
N TRP A 47 -16.90 5.22 -23.69
CA TRP A 47 -17.63 4.06 -23.18
C TRP A 47 -17.55 3.91 -21.65
N LEU A 48 -16.39 4.22 -21.07
CA LEU A 48 -16.21 4.19 -19.62
C LEU A 48 -17.00 5.33 -18.96
N ASN A 49 -16.99 6.52 -19.55
CA ASN A 49 -17.70 7.68 -19.02
C ASN A 49 -19.23 7.53 -19.08
N GLU A 50 -19.76 6.91 -20.14
CA GLU A 50 -21.20 6.58 -20.26
C GLU A 50 -21.69 5.71 -19.09
N ASP A 51 -20.86 4.80 -18.58
CA ASP A 51 -21.19 3.93 -17.45
C ASP A 51 -20.66 4.45 -16.11
N ALA A 52 -20.15 5.68 -16.07
CA ALA A 52 -19.49 6.27 -14.90
C ALA A 52 -18.36 5.38 -14.31
N ILE A 53 -17.64 4.63 -15.15
CA ILE A 53 -16.50 3.81 -14.77
C ILE A 53 -15.24 4.67 -14.89
N ARG A 54 -14.51 4.86 -13.79
CA ARG A 54 -13.29 5.70 -13.76
C ARG A 54 -12.14 4.96 -13.08
N PRO A 55 -11.44 4.05 -13.78
CA PRO A 55 -10.40 3.21 -13.19
C PRO A 55 -9.19 3.98 -12.61
N TRP A 56 -8.97 5.20 -13.10
CA TRP A 56 -7.94 6.10 -12.60
C TRP A 56 -8.35 6.88 -11.34
N GLN A 57 -9.64 6.92 -11.02
CA GLN A 57 -10.14 7.58 -9.80
C GLN A 57 -10.12 6.62 -8.63
N HIS A 58 -9.53 7.08 -7.52
CA HIS A 58 -9.56 6.38 -6.25
C HIS A 58 -9.78 7.40 -5.14
N CYS A 59 -10.38 6.95 -4.04
CA CYS A 59 -10.41 7.71 -2.81
C CYS A 59 -9.81 6.87 -1.67
N CYS A 60 -9.04 7.55 -0.81
CA CYS A 60 -8.72 7.01 0.49
C CYS A 60 -10.01 7.01 1.31
N TRP A 61 -10.37 5.85 1.85
CA TRP A 61 -11.58 5.71 2.64
C TRP A 61 -11.24 5.24 4.05
N ILE A 62 -11.90 5.82 5.04
CA ILE A 62 -11.78 5.40 6.43
C ILE A 62 -12.99 4.51 6.72
N PHE A 63 -12.73 3.23 6.98
CA PHE A 63 -13.78 2.35 7.48
C PHE A 63 -14.10 2.72 8.94
N PRO A 64 -15.38 2.83 9.33
CA PRO A 64 -15.77 2.98 10.73
C PRO A 64 -15.26 1.76 11.49
N ARG A 65 -14.35 1.96 12.46
CA ARG A 65 -13.47 0.88 12.94
C ARG A 65 -13.49 0.63 14.43
N ASP A 66 -13.67 1.67 15.24
CA ASP A 66 -13.46 1.56 16.67
C ASP A 66 -14.48 2.41 17.42
N PRO A 67 -15.42 1.79 18.16
CA PRO A 67 -16.34 2.51 19.03
C PRO A 67 -15.65 3.42 20.05
N HIS A 68 -14.37 3.18 20.35
CA HIS A 68 -13.58 3.93 21.32
C HIS A 68 -12.54 4.85 20.66
N PHE A 69 -12.70 5.19 19.38
CA PHE A 69 -11.74 6.00 18.63
C PHE A 69 -11.39 7.30 19.35
N GLU A 70 -12.39 8.06 19.80
CA GLU A 70 -12.21 9.33 20.47
C GLU A 70 -11.35 9.20 21.75
N SER A 71 -11.68 8.22 22.61
CA SER A 71 -10.93 7.95 23.84
C SER A 71 -9.48 7.53 23.56
N LYS A 72 -9.24 6.75 22.49
CA LYS A 72 -7.87 6.36 22.09
C LYS A 72 -7.09 7.52 21.49
N ALA A 73 -7.72 8.34 20.65
CA ALA A 73 -7.13 9.51 20.02
C ALA A 73 -6.73 10.57 21.06
N GLY A 74 -7.59 10.83 22.05
CA GLY A 74 -7.30 11.76 23.14
C GLY A 74 -5.98 11.45 23.85
N ARG A 75 -5.73 10.17 24.18
CA ARG A 75 -4.46 9.76 24.83
C ARG A 75 -3.22 10.02 23.98
N ILE A 76 -3.34 9.93 22.65
CA ILE A 76 -2.22 10.21 21.74
C ILE A 76 -1.99 11.72 21.63
N LEU A 77 -3.07 12.51 21.56
CA LEU A 77 -3.01 13.97 21.55
C LEU A 77 -2.40 14.51 22.84
N ASP A 78 -2.76 13.94 24.00
CA ASP A 78 -2.14 14.24 25.28
C ASP A 78 -0.63 14.01 25.22
N LEU A 79 -0.18 12.87 24.69
CA LEU A 79 1.25 12.56 24.56
C LEU A 79 2.00 13.57 23.68
N TYR A 80 1.39 14.05 22.58
CA TYR A 80 1.96 15.14 21.78
C TYR A 80 2.09 16.46 22.55
N GLN A 81 1.15 16.73 23.46
CA GLN A 81 1.21 17.87 24.38
C GLN A 81 2.13 17.62 25.59
N ARG A 82 2.86 16.51 25.61
CA ARG A 82 3.67 16.03 26.74
C ARG A 82 2.84 15.86 28.02
N ILE A 83 1.61 15.37 27.88
CA ILE A 83 0.71 15.02 28.99
C ILE A 83 0.54 13.50 29.02
N TRP A 84 0.69 12.91 30.19
CA TRP A 84 0.44 11.48 30.41
C TRP A 84 -0.39 11.30 31.66
N LYS A 85 -1.56 10.66 31.55
CA LYS A 85 -2.50 10.49 32.68
C LYS A 85 -2.77 11.80 33.44
N GLY A 86 -2.93 12.91 32.71
CA GLY A 86 -3.20 14.23 33.30
C GLY A 86 -2.00 14.96 33.91
N ARG A 87 -0.80 14.37 33.95
CA ARG A 87 0.43 15.06 34.38
C ARG A 87 1.27 15.50 33.19
N LYS A 88 1.90 16.68 33.29
CA LYS A 88 2.93 17.09 32.34
C LYS A 88 4.19 16.23 32.54
N LEU A 89 4.76 15.77 31.44
CA LEU A 89 6.02 15.05 31.42
C LEU A 89 7.16 16.03 31.75
N SER A 90 8.07 15.58 32.60
CA SER A 90 9.29 16.30 32.94
C SER A 90 10.25 16.40 31.74
N ALA A 91 11.29 17.23 31.86
CA ALA A 91 12.30 17.39 30.83
C ALA A 91 13.05 16.09 30.48
N ASN A 92 13.12 15.15 31.44
CA ASN A 92 13.83 13.87 31.31
C ASN A 92 12.90 12.71 30.91
N GLU A 93 11.61 12.98 30.69
CA GLU A 93 10.65 12.00 30.15
C GLU A 93 10.43 12.25 28.66
N PHE A 94 10.53 11.19 27.86
CA PHE A 94 10.49 11.26 26.40
C PHE A 94 9.34 10.43 25.84
N VAL A 95 8.69 10.95 24.80
CA VAL A 95 7.71 10.21 24.01
C VAL A 95 8.42 9.67 22.78
N LEU A 96 8.42 8.35 22.62
CA LEU A 96 9.00 7.69 21.46
C LEU A 96 7.89 7.27 20.50
N SER A 97 7.91 7.78 19.27
CA SER A 97 7.02 7.33 18.20
C SER A 97 7.71 6.26 17.37
N ALA A 98 7.11 5.07 17.32
CA ALA A 98 7.56 4.02 16.41
C ALA A 98 7.17 4.29 14.94
N ASP A 99 6.40 5.35 14.65
CA ASP A 99 5.98 5.68 13.29
C ASP A 99 6.99 6.56 12.54
N GLU A 100 7.82 7.28 13.28
CA GLU A 100 8.73 8.29 12.76
C GLU A 100 10.05 7.66 12.25
N LYS A 101 9.95 6.90 11.16
CA LYS A 101 11.14 6.58 10.34
C LYS A 101 10.78 6.38 8.87
N THR A 102 11.32 7.29 8.06
CA THR A 102 11.15 7.51 6.61
C THR A 102 11.85 6.49 5.70
N SER A 103 12.09 5.26 6.18
CA SER A 103 12.64 4.19 5.36
C SER A 103 11.52 3.25 4.93
N ILE A 104 11.48 2.92 3.63
CA ILE A 104 10.45 2.12 2.95
C ILE A 104 9.96 1.00 3.87
N GLN A 105 8.76 1.19 4.42
CA GLN A 105 8.14 0.24 5.34
C GLN A 105 7.42 -0.82 4.51
N ALA A 106 7.64 -2.10 4.81
CA ALA A 106 6.79 -3.15 4.27
C ALA A 106 5.42 -3.04 4.95
N ARG A 107 4.42 -2.62 4.17
CA ARG A 107 3.05 -2.37 4.63
C ARG A 107 2.11 -3.34 3.91
N SER A 108 1.25 -4.03 4.64
CA SER A 108 0.09 -4.71 4.07
C SER A 108 -1.19 -3.99 4.48
N ARG A 109 -2.14 -3.80 3.56
CA ARG A 109 -3.41 -3.14 3.90
C ARG A 109 -4.21 -4.02 4.86
N LYS A 110 -4.91 -3.39 5.81
CA LYS A 110 -5.75 -4.11 6.78
C LYS A 110 -6.98 -4.74 6.13
N ALA A 111 -7.51 -4.10 5.09
CA ALA A 111 -8.65 -4.55 4.31
C ALA A 111 -8.25 -4.67 2.83
N GLN A 112 -8.93 -5.58 2.12
CA GLN A 112 -8.74 -5.77 0.70
C GLN A 112 -9.23 -4.54 -0.08
N SER A 113 -8.47 -4.11 -1.09
CA SER A 113 -8.91 -3.07 -2.01
C SER A 113 -10.12 -3.56 -2.80
N LEU A 114 -11.14 -2.71 -2.93
CA LEU A 114 -12.31 -2.99 -3.76
C LEU A 114 -12.08 -2.33 -5.13
N SER A 115 -12.28 -3.11 -6.19
CA SER A 115 -12.11 -2.61 -7.54
C SER A 115 -13.19 -1.59 -7.91
N THR A 116 -12.93 -0.83 -8.96
CA THR A 116 -13.90 0.12 -9.53
C THR A 116 -15.17 -0.62 -9.96
N GLN A 117 -16.33 -0.01 -9.72
CA GLN A 117 -17.63 -0.48 -10.20
C GLN A 117 -18.36 0.69 -10.89
N PRO A 118 -19.38 0.45 -11.73
CA PRO A 118 -20.19 1.54 -12.28
C PRO A 118 -20.69 2.49 -11.19
N GLY A 119 -20.39 3.79 -11.33
CA GLY A 119 -20.75 4.82 -10.36
C GLY A 119 -20.00 4.77 -9.02
N GLN A 120 -19.05 3.86 -8.82
CA GLN A 120 -18.24 3.79 -7.59
C GLN A 120 -16.73 3.77 -7.90
N PRO A 121 -15.96 4.74 -7.38
CA PRO A 121 -14.50 4.73 -7.56
C PRO A 121 -13.87 3.55 -6.82
N MET A 122 -12.64 3.21 -7.21
CA MET A 122 -11.83 2.23 -6.48
C MET A 122 -11.67 2.66 -5.01
N LYS A 123 -11.96 1.74 -4.08
CA LYS A 123 -11.81 2.00 -2.63
C LYS A 123 -10.54 1.34 -2.13
N ILE A 124 -9.61 2.18 -1.66
CA ILE A 124 -8.32 1.73 -1.16
C ILE A 124 -8.28 1.97 0.36
N GLU A 125 -8.03 0.89 1.10
CA GLU A 125 -7.77 0.98 2.53
C GLU A 125 -6.46 1.73 2.78
N HIS A 126 -6.55 2.77 3.60
CA HIS A 126 -5.43 3.61 3.99
C HIS A 126 -4.65 3.00 5.17
N GLU A 127 -5.32 2.28 6.08
CA GLU A 127 -4.63 1.64 7.19
C GLU A 127 -3.90 0.37 6.78
N TYR A 128 -2.71 0.20 7.35
CA TYR A 128 -1.85 -0.93 7.08
C TYR A 128 -1.40 -1.62 8.36
N LYS A 129 -1.12 -2.92 8.26
CA LYS A 129 -0.28 -3.65 9.19
C LYS A 129 1.17 -3.45 8.75
N ARG A 130 2.02 -3.10 9.71
CA ARG A 130 3.46 -3.01 9.48
C ARG A 130 4.04 -4.41 9.57
N LEU A 131 4.62 -4.90 8.48
CA LEU A 131 5.14 -6.27 8.41
C LEU A 131 6.62 -6.37 8.81
N ALA A 132 7.39 -5.29 8.62
CA ALA A 132 8.68 -4.97 9.25
C ALA A 132 9.29 -3.76 8.51
N ALA A 133 10.23 -3.05 9.12
CA ALA A 133 11.12 -2.17 8.36
C ALA A 133 12.16 -3.04 7.62
N TYR A 134 12.45 -2.75 6.35
CA TYR A 134 13.47 -3.45 5.57
C TYR A 134 14.83 -3.53 6.32
N LEU A 135 15.17 -2.46 7.07
CA LEU A 135 16.31 -2.38 7.96
C LEU A 135 16.32 -3.42 9.10
N ALA A 136 15.16 -3.76 9.66
CA ALA A 136 15.05 -4.78 10.71
C ALA A 136 15.21 -6.21 10.18
N ALA A 137 14.97 -6.42 8.88
CA ALA A 137 15.27 -7.68 8.21
C ALA A 137 16.78 -7.82 7.92
N LEU A 138 17.44 -6.73 7.52
CA LEU A 138 18.91 -6.71 7.32
C LEU A 138 19.70 -6.93 8.62
N ALA A 139 19.28 -6.30 9.72
CA ALA A 139 19.91 -6.51 11.03
C ALA A 139 19.80 -7.96 11.51
N ARG A 140 18.71 -8.66 11.15
CA ARG A 140 18.50 -10.09 11.47
C ARG A 140 19.42 -11.03 10.68
N CYS A 141 19.85 -10.63 9.48
CA CYS A 141 20.85 -11.33 8.67
C CYS A 141 22.31 -11.01 9.05
N GLY A 142 22.56 -10.34 10.19
CA GLY A 142 23.91 -10.09 10.69
C GLY A 142 24.73 -9.08 9.87
N ARG A 143 24.08 -8.27 9.02
CA ARG A 143 24.75 -7.19 8.29
C ARG A 143 24.70 -5.89 9.08
N ASP A 144 25.87 -5.35 9.37
CA ASP A 144 26.04 -4.13 10.16
C ASP A 144 25.53 -2.91 9.37
N VAL A 145 24.55 -2.19 9.93
CA VAL A 145 24.03 -0.94 9.38
C VAL A 145 24.31 0.16 10.38
N SER A 146 25.59 0.42 10.59
CA SER A 146 26.09 1.43 11.52
C SER A 146 25.95 2.88 11.02
N SER A 147 25.51 3.10 9.77
CA SER A 147 25.37 4.43 9.17
C SER A 147 24.33 4.49 8.03
N VAL A 148 23.70 5.66 7.87
CA VAL A 148 22.81 6.01 6.74
C VAL A 148 23.54 5.96 5.38
N SER A 149 24.85 6.19 5.35
CA SER A 149 25.64 6.07 4.11
C SER A 149 25.87 4.60 3.71
N THR A 150 25.99 3.70 4.69
CA THR A 150 26.08 2.24 4.45
C THR A 150 24.78 1.66 3.88
N PHE A 151 23.64 2.28 4.22
CA PHE A 151 22.30 1.93 3.73
C PHE A 151 22.11 2.19 2.22
N GLN A 152 22.53 3.36 1.71
CA GLN A 152 22.39 3.69 0.29
C GLN A 152 23.17 2.73 -0.62
N ARG A 153 24.36 2.29 -0.18
CA ARG A 153 25.23 1.38 -0.94
C ARG A 153 24.66 -0.05 -1.04
N HIS A 154 23.98 -0.52 0.00
CA HIS A 154 23.36 -1.85 0.03
C HIS A 154 22.07 -1.91 -0.80
N VAL A 155 21.28 -0.83 -0.82
CA VAL A 155 20.01 -0.79 -1.58
C VAL A 155 20.25 -0.86 -3.09
N GLN A 156 21.35 -0.31 -3.60
CA GLN A 156 21.70 -0.38 -5.03
C GLN A 156 22.20 -1.77 -5.49
N LEU A 157 22.61 -2.65 -4.59
CA LEU A 157 23.22 -3.95 -4.93
C LEU A 157 22.24 -5.13 -4.92
N LEU A 158 20.96 -4.90 -4.63
CA LEU A 158 19.97 -5.97 -4.53
C LEU A 158 19.45 -6.35 -5.93
N LYS A 159 19.98 -7.45 -6.45
CA LYS A 159 19.39 -8.12 -7.61
C LYS A 159 18.01 -8.71 -7.25
N PRO A 160 17.04 -8.68 -8.19
CA PRO A 160 15.63 -9.06 -7.94
C PRO A 160 15.42 -10.47 -7.38
N GLU A 161 16.38 -11.37 -7.59
CA GLU A 161 16.33 -12.75 -7.11
C GLU A 161 16.39 -12.86 -5.57
N VAL A 162 17.07 -11.93 -4.89
CA VAL A 162 17.19 -11.92 -3.42
C VAL A 162 15.86 -11.52 -2.76
N THR A 163 15.06 -10.71 -3.44
CA THR A 163 13.77 -10.23 -2.94
C THR A 163 12.72 -11.33 -2.89
N ALA A 164 12.76 -12.28 -3.83
CA ALA A 164 11.83 -13.42 -3.89
C ALA A 164 12.08 -14.46 -2.79
N THR A 165 13.34 -14.72 -2.43
CA THR A 165 13.71 -15.68 -1.38
C THR A 165 13.23 -15.24 0.00
N MET A 166 13.30 -13.94 0.31
CA MET A 166 12.83 -13.40 1.59
C MET A 166 11.31 -13.52 1.78
N GLN A 167 10.52 -13.46 0.70
CA GLN A 167 9.06 -13.66 0.78
C GLN A 167 8.71 -15.12 1.12
N LYS A 168 9.50 -16.09 0.64
CA LYS A 168 9.27 -17.52 0.90
C LYS A 168 9.61 -17.92 2.34
N GLU A 169 10.65 -17.35 2.93
CA GLU A 169 11.02 -17.61 4.34
C GLU A 169 10.08 -16.95 5.35
N MET A 170 9.55 -15.76 5.04
CA MET A 170 8.53 -15.11 5.89
C MET A 170 7.18 -15.82 5.87
N ALA A 171 6.85 -16.54 4.79
CA ALA A 171 5.66 -17.38 4.71
C ALA A 171 5.84 -18.73 5.47
N SER A 172 7.07 -19.25 5.54
CA SER A 172 7.39 -20.54 6.18
C SER A 172 7.49 -20.48 7.71
N SER A 173 7.71 -19.29 8.29
CA SER A 173 7.90 -19.12 9.75
C SER A 173 6.61 -19.00 10.57
N ALA A 174 5.43 -19.19 9.96
CA ALA A 174 4.17 -19.30 10.66
C ALA A 174 3.93 -20.74 11.16
N SER A 175 4.63 -21.15 12.23
CA SER A 175 4.24 -22.32 13.05
C SER A 175 3.27 -21.87 14.15
N PRO A 176 2.21 -22.65 14.48
CA PRO A 176 1.18 -22.22 15.42
C PRO A 176 1.69 -22.40 16.85
N PHE A 177 1.86 -21.30 17.58
CA PHE A 177 2.06 -21.36 19.02
C PHE A 177 0.76 -21.80 19.69
N ARG A 178 0.87 -22.93 20.41
CA ARG A 178 -0.10 -23.51 21.33
C ARG A 178 0.05 -22.85 22.70
#